data_AF-A0A2M9E9T4-F1
#
_entry.id   AF-A0A2M9E9T4-F1
#
_cell.length_a   1.000
_cell.length_b   1.000
_cell.length_c   1.000
_cell.angle_alpha   90.00
_cell.angle_beta   90.00
_cell.angle_gamma   90.00
#
_symmetry.space_group_name_H-M   'P 1'
#
loop_
_entity.id
_entity.type
_entity.pdbx_description
1 polymer ?
#
loop_
_entity_poly.entity_id
_entity_poly.type
_entity_poly.pdbx_seq_one_letter_code
_entity_poly.pdbx_strand_id
1 'polypeptide(L)'
;MQRRRGLSPHTNDRDPLELIARLLVTGSYRVPLEGRSSRPTLRPCDVAGAMGYMRGCLERAAAMAVATRAGDAEIAQLSAQAYRRVLRQVLGLRSCPLDLHSGADRWRVRMVVYDAAQELVWPERRIPRAAAARRAKMRLATYVEIHKVASGVLQQALADARAEFGRRLFAG
;
A
#
# COMPACT_ATOMS: atom_id res chain seq x y z
N MET A 1 10.61 32.01 34.33
CA MET A 1 10.06 32.37 33.00
C MET A 1 10.27 31.22 32.03
N GLN A 2 9.24 30.38 31.85
CA GLN A 2 9.29 29.19 31.00
C GLN A 2 9.09 29.55 29.52
N ARG A 3 10.02 29.14 28.67
CA ARG A 3 9.91 29.20 27.21
C ARG A 3 8.86 28.19 26.74
N ARG A 4 7.68 28.67 26.37
CA ARG A 4 6.72 27.92 25.53
C ARG A 4 7.35 27.70 24.15
N ARG A 5 7.91 26.51 23.89
CA ARG A 5 8.10 26.04 22.52
C ARG A 5 6.75 25.50 22.03
N GLY A 6 5.90 26.40 21.56
CA GLY A 6 4.78 26.03 20.71
C GLY A 6 5.36 25.52 19.39
N LEU A 7 5.07 24.27 19.03
CA LEU A 7 5.34 23.76 17.69
C LEU A 7 4.47 24.55 16.70
N SER A 8 5.11 25.10 15.67
CA SER A 8 4.48 25.97 14.66
C SER A 8 3.36 25.23 13.89
N PRO A 9 2.25 25.90 13.53
CA PRO A 9 1.07 25.27 12.92
C PRO A 9 1.18 25.03 11.41
N HIS A 10 2.40 24.88 10.87
CA HIS A 10 2.65 24.80 9.44
C HIS A 10 3.63 23.69 9.08
N THR A 11 3.15 22.45 9.09
CA THR A 11 3.66 21.44 8.15
C THR A 11 2.53 20.46 7.88
N ASN A 12 2.04 20.45 6.63
CA ASN A 12 1.20 19.35 6.13
C ASN A 12 1.99 18.03 6.04
N ASP A 13 3.29 18.03 6.35
CA ASP A 13 4.12 16.84 6.56
C ASP A 13 3.80 16.22 7.93
N ARG A 14 2.77 15.38 7.95
CA ARG A 14 2.60 14.44 9.06
C ARG A 14 3.73 13.42 9.01
N ASP A 15 4.27 13.07 10.19
CA ASP A 15 5.32 12.06 10.32
C ASP A 15 4.85 10.76 9.62
N PRO A 16 5.60 10.22 8.64
CA PRO A 16 5.24 8.98 7.96
C PRO A 16 5.01 7.83 8.93
N LEU A 17 5.72 7.79 10.07
CA LEU A 17 5.51 6.79 11.11
C LEU A 17 4.16 6.96 11.81
N GLU A 18 3.71 8.20 12.03
CA GLU A 18 2.36 8.45 12.52
C GLU A 18 1.31 7.95 11.51
N LEU A 19 1.48 8.25 10.22
CA LEU A 19 0.53 7.83 9.18
C LEU A 19 0.44 6.31 9.09
N ILE A 20 1.57 5.62 9.18
CA ILE A 20 1.65 4.15 9.19
C ILE A 20 0.97 3.60 10.43
N ALA A 21 1.26 4.13 11.61
CA ALA A 21 0.65 3.65 12.85
C ALA A 21 -0.88 3.81 12.82
N ARG A 22 -1.40 4.91 12.26
CA ARG A 22 -2.85 5.12 12.10
C ARG A 22 -3.48 4.21 11.05
N LEU A 23 -2.74 3.87 9.99
CA LEU A 23 -3.21 2.95 8.95
C LEU A 23 -3.20 1.49 9.41
N LEU A 24 -2.22 1.11 10.24
CA LEU A 24 -1.94 -0.28 10.60
C LEU A 24 -2.48 -0.70 11.97
N VAL A 25 -2.67 0.23 12.91
CA VAL A 25 -3.30 -0.06 14.21
C VAL A 25 -4.80 0.15 14.09
N THR A 26 -5.58 -0.93 14.18
CA THR A 26 -7.03 -0.87 14.39
C THR A 26 -7.31 -0.47 15.84
N GLY A 27 -7.16 0.83 16.15
CA GLY A 27 -7.35 1.35 17.49
C GLY A 27 -6.49 2.59 17.76
N SER A 28 -6.86 3.34 18.79
CA SER A 28 -6.45 4.71 19.12
C SER A 28 -4.94 4.94 19.35
N TYR A 29 -4.10 4.77 18.33
CA TYR A 29 -2.76 5.35 18.32
C TYR A 29 -2.91 6.88 18.33
N ARG A 30 -2.41 7.51 19.40
CA ARG A 30 -2.24 8.96 19.49
C ARG A 30 -0.76 9.21 19.66
N VAL A 31 -0.20 10.12 18.84
CA VAL A 31 1.16 10.63 19.09
C VAL A 31 1.17 11.20 20.51
N PRO A 32 2.15 10.81 21.36
CA PRO A 32 2.24 11.34 22.71
C PRO A 32 2.42 12.86 22.66
N LEU A 33 1.40 13.59 23.11
CA LEU A 33 1.58 14.97 23.58
C LEU A 33 2.15 14.86 25.00
N GLU A 34 3.23 15.58 25.30
CA GLU A 34 3.84 15.58 26.64
C GLU A 34 2.76 15.75 27.73
N GLY A 35 2.64 14.77 28.62
CA GLY A 35 1.87 14.89 29.87
C GLY A 35 0.42 14.37 29.91
N ARG A 36 -0.09 13.56 28.95
CA ARG A 36 -1.53 13.13 28.94
C ARG A 36 -1.84 11.62 28.81
N SER A 37 -0.97 10.68 29.20
CA SER A 37 -1.31 9.25 29.16
C SER A 37 -0.64 8.43 30.28
N SER A 38 -1.42 7.57 30.94
CA SER A 38 -0.97 6.59 31.94
C SER A 38 -0.68 5.19 31.36
N ARG A 39 -0.91 4.98 30.06
CA ARG A 39 -0.48 3.77 29.34
C ARG A 39 0.86 4.01 28.65
N PRO A 40 1.78 3.01 28.62
CA PRO A 40 2.99 3.12 27.81
C PRO A 40 2.57 3.47 26.39
N THR A 41 2.96 4.68 25.97
CA THR A 41 2.50 5.25 24.70
C THR A 41 3.45 4.75 23.64
N LEU A 42 2.92 4.17 22.57
CA LEU A 42 3.71 3.71 21.43
C LEU A 42 4.58 4.86 20.92
N ARG A 43 5.90 4.67 20.89
CA ARG A 43 6.86 5.66 20.41
C ARG A 43 7.13 5.46 18.92
N PRO A 44 7.59 6.49 18.20
CA PRO A 44 7.99 6.35 16.80
C PRO A 44 9.04 5.25 16.58
N CYS A 45 9.94 5.01 17.54
CA CYS A 45 10.91 3.91 17.45
C CYS A 45 10.27 2.51 17.52
N ASP A 46 9.16 2.35 18.25
CA ASP A 46 8.44 1.08 18.34
C ASP A 46 7.73 0.80 16.99
N VAL A 47 7.17 1.84 16.35
CA VAL A 47 6.57 1.76 15.00
C VAL A 47 7.63 1.47 13.93
N ALA A 48 8.75 2.19 13.96
CA ALA A 48 9.86 1.97 13.05
C ALA A 48 10.48 0.57 13.22
N GLY A 49 10.61 0.11 14.47
CA GLY A 49 11.03 -1.25 14.79
C GLY A 49 10.07 -2.29 14.22
N ALA A 50 8.76 -2.16 14.48
CA ALA A 50 7.75 -3.06 13.96
C ALA A 50 7.78 -3.14 12.42
N MET A 51 7.91 -1.99 11.73
CA MET A 51 8.07 -1.93 10.26
C MET A 51 9.39 -2.54 9.78
N GLY A 52 10.50 -2.24 10.47
CA GLY A 52 11.84 -2.73 10.13
C GLY A 52 11.92 -4.25 10.22
N TYR A 53 11.26 -4.85 11.21
CA TYR A 53 11.27 -6.29 11.35
C TYR A 53 10.31 -7.01 10.40
N MET A 54 9.34 -6.34 9.74
CA MET A 54 8.41 -6.97 8.79
C MET A 54 9.17 -7.76 7.71
N ARG A 55 8.79 -9.03 7.53
CA ARG A 55 9.46 -9.94 6.58
C ARG A 55 8.99 -9.72 5.15
N GLY A 56 7.71 -9.36 4.97
CA GLY A 56 7.10 -9.15 3.67
C GLY A 56 7.53 -7.84 3.02
N CYS A 57 8.34 -7.89 1.96
CA CYS A 57 8.74 -6.68 1.21
C CYS A 57 7.53 -6.00 0.55
N LEU A 58 6.60 -6.77 -0.03
CA LEU A 58 5.41 -6.25 -0.70
C LEU A 58 4.41 -5.67 0.31
N GLU A 59 4.19 -6.38 1.42
CA GLU A 59 3.31 -6.00 2.52
C GLU A 59 3.78 -4.67 3.14
N ARG A 60 5.09 -4.58 3.44
CA ARG A 60 5.72 -3.36 3.94
C ARG A 60 5.63 -2.21 2.94
N ALA A 61 5.90 -2.47 1.65
CA ALA A 61 5.83 -1.45 0.61
C ALA A 61 4.39 -0.94 0.40
N ALA A 62 3.39 -1.83 0.43
CA ALA A 62 1.99 -1.46 0.30
C ALA A 62 1.52 -0.59 1.47
N ALA A 63 1.88 -0.97 2.71
CA ALA A 63 1.59 -0.18 3.90
C ALA A 63 2.23 1.21 3.84
N MET A 64 3.51 1.29 3.49
CA MET A 64 4.22 2.55 3.34
C MET A 64 3.56 3.43 2.27
N ALA A 65 3.32 2.87 1.08
CA ALA A 65 2.79 3.63 -0.05
C ALA A 65 1.40 4.22 0.24
N VAL A 66 0.52 3.45 0.88
CA VAL A 66 -0.83 3.91 1.25
C VAL A 66 -0.76 4.95 2.37
N ALA A 67 0.11 4.74 3.37
CA ALA A 67 0.24 5.65 4.50
C ALA A 67 0.76 7.02 4.08
N THR A 68 1.81 7.05 3.25
CA THR A 68 2.47 8.30 2.83
C THR A 68 1.85 8.94 1.61
N ARG A 69 0.79 8.35 1.04
CA ARG A 69 0.19 8.79 -0.23
C ARG A 69 1.28 8.94 -1.30
N ALA A 70 1.96 7.84 -1.56
CA ALA A 70 3.19 7.86 -2.34
C ALA A 70 3.00 8.35 -3.78
N GLY A 71 4.10 8.85 -4.36
CA GLY A 71 4.15 9.36 -5.72
C GLY A 71 4.23 8.26 -6.77
N ASP A 72 4.32 8.66 -8.03
CA ASP A 72 4.30 7.72 -9.16
C ASP A 72 5.51 6.77 -9.15
N ALA A 73 6.67 7.22 -8.65
CA ALA A 73 7.89 6.40 -8.59
C ALA A 73 7.75 5.25 -7.57
N GLU A 74 7.24 5.54 -6.38
CA GLU A 74 7.00 4.52 -5.35
C GLU A 74 5.86 3.58 -5.76
N ILE A 75 4.81 4.10 -6.41
CA ILE A 75 3.72 3.27 -6.97
C ILE A 75 4.28 2.33 -8.04
N ALA A 76 5.19 2.80 -8.90
CA ALA A 76 5.86 1.95 -9.88
C ALA A 76 6.66 0.83 -9.21
N GLN A 77 7.42 1.13 -8.14
CA GLN A 77 8.15 0.12 -7.38
C GLN A 77 7.22 -0.89 -6.71
N LEU A 78 6.13 -0.43 -6.09
CA LEU A 78 5.10 -1.30 -5.50
C LEU A 78 4.50 -2.24 -6.56
N SER A 79 4.16 -1.70 -7.73
CA SER A 79 3.61 -2.47 -8.84
C SER A 79 4.59 -3.54 -9.34
N ALA A 80 5.88 -3.22 -9.40
CA ALA A 80 6.93 -4.16 -9.79
C ALA A 80 7.09 -5.31 -8.78
N GLN A 81 6.99 -5.02 -7.48
CA GLN A 81 7.01 -6.04 -6.42
C GLN A 81 5.77 -6.95 -6.47
N ALA A 82 4.59 -6.37 -6.72
CA ALA A 82 3.33 -7.11 -6.83
C ALA A 82 3.27 -7.99 -8.08
N TYR A 83 3.95 -7.59 -9.16
CA TYR A 83 3.84 -8.20 -10.49
C TYR A 83 3.98 -9.73 -10.48
N ARG A 84 4.99 -10.30 -9.80
CA ARG A 84 5.20 -11.77 -9.78
C ARG A 84 4.07 -12.51 -9.06
N ARG A 85 3.46 -11.92 -8.02
CA ARG A 85 2.32 -12.52 -7.31
C ARG A 85 1.05 -12.43 -8.14
N VAL A 86 0.83 -11.30 -8.83
CA VAL A 86 -0.28 -11.14 -9.78
C VAL A 86 -0.17 -12.11 -10.95
N LEU A 87 1.00 -12.19 -11.59
CA LEU A 87 1.23 -13.06 -12.75
C LEU A 87 0.93 -14.53 -12.43
N ARG A 88 1.34 -15.01 -11.25
CA ARG A 88 1.03 -16.36 -10.77
C ARG A 88 -0.47 -16.60 -10.63
N GLN A 89 -1.21 -15.62 -10.11
CA GLN A 89 -2.67 -15.75 -9.98
C GLN A 89 -3.39 -15.66 -11.34
N VAL A 90 -2.89 -14.81 -12.26
CA VAL A 90 -3.41 -14.73 -13.64
C VAL A 90 -3.20 -16.04 -14.38
N LEU A 91 -2.03 -16.68 -14.23
CA LEU A 91 -1.76 -18.02 -14.79
C LEU A 91 -2.68 -19.11 -14.22
N GLY A 92 -3.21 -18.92 -13.02
CA GLY A 92 -4.16 -19.84 -12.38
C GLY A 92 -5.62 -19.62 -12.80
N LEU A 93 -5.92 -18.62 -13.64
CA LEU A 93 -7.27 -18.38 -14.14
C LEU A 93 -7.67 -19.47 -15.14
N ARG A 94 -8.91 -19.97 -15.04
CA ARG A 94 -9.44 -21.01 -15.94
C ARG A 94 -9.38 -20.60 -17.41
N SER A 95 -9.62 -19.32 -17.68
CA SER A 95 -9.34 -18.69 -18.96
C SER A 95 -8.22 -17.67 -18.72
N CYS A 96 -7.01 -17.96 -19.20
CA CYS A 96 -5.96 -16.95 -19.30
C CYS A 96 -6.05 -16.31 -20.69
N PRO A 97 -6.69 -15.14 -20.83
CA PRO A 97 -6.91 -14.52 -22.14
C PRO A 97 -5.63 -13.89 -22.74
N LEU A 98 -4.50 -13.95 -22.04
CA LEU A 98 -3.23 -13.35 -22.46
C LEU A 98 -2.16 -14.43 -22.62
N ASP A 99 -1.32 -14.26 -23.64
CA ASP A 99 -0.11 -15.05 -23.83
C ASP A 99 1.06 -14.41 -23.07
N LEU A 100 1.40 -14.96 -21.92
CA LEU A 100 2.46 -14.41 -21.06
C LEU A 100 3.88 -14.68 -21.58
N HIS A 101 4.04 -15.47 -22.65
CA HIS A 101 5.30 -15.56 -23.40
C HIS A 101 5.53 -14.34 -24.30
N SER A 102 4.46 -13.65 -24.70
CA SER A 102 4.54 -12.38 -25.43
C SER A 102 4.97 -11.22 -24.53
N GLY A 103 5.97 -10.44 -25.00
CA GLY A 103 6.39 -9.22 -24.32
C GLY A 103 5.29 -8.17 -24.22
N ALA A 104 4.39 -8.12 -25.21
CA ALA A 104 3.29 -7.17 -25.26
C ALA A 104 2.27 -7.46 -24.15
N ASP A 105 1.88 -8.71 -23.95
CA ASP A 105 0.93 -9.10 -22.90
C ASP A 105 1.51 -8.95 -21.50
N ARG A 106 2.81 -9.25 -21.32
CA ARG A 106 3.49 -8.91 -20.06
C ARG A 106 3.45 -7.42 -19.75
N TRP A 107 3.67 -6.57 -20.76
CA TRP A 107 3.57 -5.12 -20.60
C TRP A 107 2.13 -4.68 -20.26
N ARG A 108 1.13 -5.26 -20.91
CA ARG A 108 -0.29 -5.02 -20.59
C ARG A 108 -0.61 -5.37 -19.14
N VAL A 109 -0.16 -6.53 -18.65
CA VAL A 109 -0.33 -6.91 -17.24
C VAL A 109 0.34 -5.88 -16.32
N ARG A 110 1.57 -5.42 -16.61
CA ARG A 110 2.24 -4.39 -15.80
C ARG A 110 1.42 -3.11 -15.70
N MET A 111 0.82 -2.66 -16.81
CA MET A 111 -0.07 -1.49 -16.81
C MET A 111 -1.27 -1.69 -15.88
N VAL A 112 -1.90 -2.88 -15.92
CA VAL A 112 -3.03 -3.19 -15.03
C VAL A 112 -2.61 -3.24 -13.56
N VAL A 113 -1.44 -3.79 -13.25
CA VAL A 113 -0.91 -3.80 -11.87
C VAL A 113 -0.60 -2.39 -11.38
N TYR A 114 -0.04 -1.53 -12.24
CA TYR A 114 0.20 -0.12 -11.92
C TYR A 114 -1.10 0.61 -11.61
N ASP A 115 -2.13 0.43 -12.43
CA ASP A 115 -3.45 1.05 -12.23
C ASP A 115 -4.09 0.61 -10.91
N ALA A 116 -4.01 -0.69 -10.59
CA ALA A 116 -4.50 -1.23 -9.33
C ALA A 116 -3.72 -0.69 -8.12
N ALA A 117 -2.40 -0.51 -8.24
CA ALA A 117 -1.58 0.11 -7.21
C ALA A 117 -1.90 1.60 -7.03
N GLN A 118 -2.12 2.32 -8.13
CA GLN A 118 -2.53 3.72 -8.10
C GLN A 118 -3.89 3.89 -7.42
N GLU A 119 -4.86 3.02 -7.69
CA GLU A 119 -6.17 3.03 -7.03
C GLU A 119 -6.09 2.64 -5.54
N LEU A 120 -5.16 1.76 -5.16
CA LEU A 120 -4.92 1.43 -3.76
C LEU A 120 -4.40 2.64 -2.98
N VAL A 121 -3.45 3.38 -3.55
CA VAL A 121 -2.78 4.53 -2.89
C VAL A 121 -3.63 5.80 -2.98
N TRP A 122 -4.32 6.00 -4.10
CA TRP A 122 -5.16 7.17 -4.41
C TRP A 122 -6.55 6.75 -4.90
N PRO A 123 -7.45 6.24 -4.02
CA PRO A 123 -8.81 5.87 -4.41
C PRO A 123 -9.60 6.99 -5.10
N GLU A 124 -9.32 8.24 -4.72
CA GLU A 124 -9.91 9.45 -5.29
C GLU A 124 -9.45 9.76 -6.73
N ARG A 125 -8.33 9.18 -7.18
CA ARG A 125 -7.78 9.35 -8.54
C ARG A 125 -8.17 8.21 -9.48
N ARG A 126 -9.17 7.41 -9.10
CA ARG A 126 -9.61 6.25 -9.87
C ARG A 126 -10.08 6.67 -11.27
N ILE A 127 -9.46 6.07 -12.28
CA ILE A 127 -9.86 6.23 -13.68
C ILE A 127 -10.98 5.24 -14.07
N PRO A 128 -11.88 5.61 -15.00
CA PRO A 128 -12.87 4.69 -15.54
C PRO A 128 -12.23 3.46 -16.20
N ARG A 129 -12.74 2.25 -15.90
CA ARG A 129 -12.18 0.98 -16.41
C ARG A 129 -12.12 0.92 -17.93
N ALA A 130 -13.10 1.47 -18.63
CA ALA A 130 -13.13 1.53 -20.09
C ALA A 130 -12.02 2.43 -20.67
N ALA A 131 -11.65 3.53 -19.98
CA ALA A 131 -10.53 4.36 -20.40
C ALA A 131 -9.19 3.66 -20.14
N ALA A 132 -9.06 3.02 -18.98
CA ALA A 132 -7.87 2.29 -18.59
C ALA A 132 -7.59 1.08 -19.52
N ALA A 133 -8.63 0.31 -19.85
CA ALA A 133 -8.53 -0.81 -20.80
C ALA A 133 -8.09 -0.35 -22.20
N ARG A 134 -8.62 0.79 -22.69
CA ARG A 134 -8.19 1.39 -23.96
C ARG A 134 -6.72 1.79 -23.93
N ARG A 135 -6.27 2.44 -22.85
CA ARG A 135 -4.85 2.80 -22.68
C ARG A 135 -3.93 1.58 -22.64
N ALA A 136 -4.38 0.50 -22.01
CA ALA A 136 -3.67 -0.78 -21.97
C ALA A 136 -3.79 -1.58 -23.29
N LYS A 137 -4.56 -1.12 -24.29
CA LYS A 137 -4.86 -1.87 -25.52
C LYS A 137 -5.39 -3.27 -25.23
N MET A 138 -6.36 -3.36 -24.31
CA MET A 138 -6.99 -4.59 -23.84
C MET A 138 -8.50 -4.56 -24.05
N ARG A 139 -9.10 -5.74 -24.20
CA ARG A 139 -10.56 -5.90 -24.07
C ARG A 139 -10.97 -5.55 -22.65
N LEU A 140 -12.12 -4.89 -22.50
CA LEU A 140 -12.61 -4.44 -21.20
C LEU A 140 -12.77 -5.60 -20.20
N ALA A 141 -13.38 -6.71 -20.62
CA ALA A 141 -13.56 -7.89 -19.77
C ALA A 141 -12.24 -8.42 -19.22
N THR A 142 -11.25 -8.63 -20.10
CA THR A 142 -9.90 -9.07 -19.74
C THR A 142 -9.19 -8.10 -18.80
N TYR A 143 -9.31 -6.79 -19.07
CA TYR A 143 -8.75 -5.77 -18.18
C TYR A 143 -9.37 -5.86 -16.79
N VAL A 144 -10.70 -5.93 -16.68
CA VAL A 144 -11.42 -5.98 -15.41
C VAL A 144 -11.06 -7.23 -14.60
N GLU A 145 -10.94 -8.38 -15.26
CA GLU A 145 -10.57 -9.63 -14.60
C GLU A 145 -9.15 -9.56 -14.00
N ILE A 146 -8.16 -9.14 -14.79
CA ILE A 146 -6.78 -9.00 -14.32
C ILE A 146 -6.68 -7.90 -13.26
N HIS A 147 -7.43 -6.81 -13.41
CA HIS A 147 -7.48 -5.75 -12.41
C HIS A 147 -8.05 -6.27 -11.09
N LYS A 148 -9.08 -7.10 -11.11
CA LYS A 148 -9.64 -7.72 -9.90
C LYS A 148 -8.60 -8.58 -9.18
N VAL A 149 -7.81 -9.36 -9.93
CA VAL A 149 -6.68 -10.14 -9.39
C VAL A 149 -5.63 -9.22 -8.78
N ALA A 150 -5.21 -8.18 -9.52
CA ALA A 150 -4.20 -7.23 -9.05
C ALA A 150 -4.63 -6.49 -7.78
N SER A 151 -5.86 -5.96 -7.74
CA SER A 151 -6.43 -5.33 -6.55
C SER A 151 -6.50 -6.31 -5.38
N GLY A 152 -6.93 -7.56 -5.60
CA GLY A 152 -6.99 -8.57 -4.55
C GLY A 152 -5.62 -8.88 -3.95
N VAL A 153 -4.59 -9.03 -4.79
CA VAL A 153 -3.20 -9.23 -4.33
C VAL A 153 -2.71 -8.07 -3.48
N LEU A 154 -2.95 -6.84 -3.92
CA LEU A 154 -2.51 -5.62 -3.23
C LEU A 154 -3.28 -5.39 -1.91
N GLN A 155 -4.59 -5.61 -1.91
CA GLN A 155 -5.43 -5.52 -0.72
C GLN A 155 -5.05 -6.59 0.30
N GLN A 156 -4.77 -7.82 -0.14
CA GLN A 156 -4.29 -8.89 0.72
C GLN A 156 -2.92 -8.52 1.31
N ALA A 157 -1.99 -7.98 0.52
CA ALA A 157 -0.70 -7.54 1.04
C ALA A 157 -0.85 -6.45 2.11
N LEU A 158 -1.79 -5.51 1.93
CA LEU A 158 -2.07 -4.50 2.94
C LEU A 158 -2.72 -5.11 4.21
N ALA A 159 -3.60 -6.09 4.07
CA ALA A 159 -4.19 -6.80 5.20
C ALA A 159 -3.15 -7.62 5.97
N ASP A 160 -2.28 -8.34 5.25
CA ASP A 160 -1.16 -9.09 5.81
C ASP A 160 -0.18 -8.16 6.55
N ALA A 161 0.07 -6.97 5.99
CA ALA A 161 0.87 -5.92 6.62
C ALA A 161 0.26 -5.47 7.96
N ARG A 162 -1.05 -5.22 8.00
CA ARG A 162 -1.77 -4.86 9.23
C ARG A 162 -1.66 -5.94 10.30
N ALA A 163 -1.90 -7.20 9.92
CA ALA A 163 -1.83 -8.33 10.84
C ALA A 163 -0.40 -8.56 11.37
N GLU A 164 0.60 -8.50 10.50
CA GLU A 164 2.00 -8.64 10.88
C GLU A 164 2.48 -7.48 11.77
N PHE A 165 2.14 -6.25 11.41
CA PHE A 165 2.46 -5.06 12.20
C PHE A 165 1.82 -5.13 13.59
N GLY A 166 0.52 -5.44 13.67
CA GLY A 166 -0.20 -5.61 14.94
C GLY A 166 0.44 -6.67 15.83
N ARG A 167 0.80 -7.84 15.29
CA ARG A 167 1.54 -8.87 16.05
C ARG A 167 2.86 -8.34 16.59
N ARG A 168 3.64 -7.62 15.78
CA ARG A 168 4.95 -7.11 16.22
C ARG A 168 4.85 -6.01 17.26
N LEU A 169 3.79 -5.23 17.22
CA LEU A 169 3.58 -4.11 18.12
C LEU A 169 3.00 -4.55 19.48
N PHE A 170 2.18 -5.60 19.50
CA PHE A 170 1.42 -6.02 20.68
C PHE A 170 1.77 -7.41 21.23
N ALA A 171 2.56 -8.23 20.54
CA ALA A 171 3.01 -9.53 21.04
C ALA A 171 4.36 -9.45 21.79
N GLY A 172 4.67 -8.29 22.37
CA GLY A 172 5.75 -8.11 23.34
C GLY A 172 5.33 -8.62 24.71
#